data_AF-A0A0M0J872-F1
#
_entry.id   AF-A0A0M0J872-F1
#
_cell.length_a   1.000
_cell.length_b   1.000
_cell.length_c   1.000
_cell.angle_alpha   90.00
_cell.angle_beta   90.00
_cell.angle_gamma   90.00
#
_symmetry.space_group_name_H-M   'P 1'
#
loop_
_entity.id
_entity.type
_entity.pdbx_description
1 polymer ?
#
loop_
_entity_poly.entity_id
_entity_poly.type
_entity_poly.pdbx_seq_one_letter_code
_entity_poly.pdbx_strand_id
1 'polypeptide(L)'
;MAPALPHAVKLLIACSGIFASFSYFAVLQEDVYKKKYGEQGEKFSATLLAIFVERAINAVLALIGMLVLGGSGVQIAFMDIFNSGVSQMLAMAASNESLRYVSMPTQILGKSCKMVPVMIGGIVLGGKKYTAGEYLTVFTITAGVVIFNFGGQEKKGGATDSTYGMLLIFASLVFDAVTSGLQDSAKAKTKKLNPGIEKAEPTMFESMFYTNLSGSVVALALGAVAGQIGQGIGFCSAHPEVMTAILFYSLASAMGQLFIYYTIAEFGPLLLATVTTTRKVFSTLYSIFRDPTNKLSMQQWSGCAAVFVGIAFEVLLKSQHKPKKEATKKA
;
A
#
# COMPACT_ATOMS: atom_id res chain seq x y z
N MET A 1 35.89 -9.40 -5.82
CA MET A 1 34.48 -9.80 -5.63
C MET A 1 34.15 -9.63 -4.15
N ALA A 2 33.22 -8.74 -3.80
CA ALA A 2 32.76 -8.65 -2.43
C ALA A 2 32.07 -9.96 -2.04
N PRO A 3 32.30 -10.51 -0.83
CA PRO A 3 31.62 -11.72 -0.39
C PRO A 3 30.10 -11.50 -0.41
N ALA A 4 29.37 -12.41 -1.06
CA ALA A 4 27.91 -12.34 -1.09
C ALA A 4 27.38 -12.43 0.34
N LEU A 5 26.63 -11.41 0.78
CA LEU A 5 26.02 -11.39 2.11
C LEU A 5 25.17 -12.65 2.36
N PRO A 6 25.22 -13.25 3.57
CA PRO A 6 24.38 -14.38 3.92
C PRO A 6 22.89 -14.07 3.74
N HIS A 7 22.11 -15.08 3.32
CA HIS A 7 20.68 -14.91 3.02
C HIS A 7 19.88 -14.33 4.19
N ALA A 8 20.17 -14.77 5.42
CA ALA A 8 19.55 -14.23 6.63
C ALA A 8 19.84 -12.74 6.84
N VAL A 9 21.06 -12.28 6.53
CA VAL A 9 21.46 -10.88 6.67
C VAL A 9 20.75 -10.02 5.61
N LYS A 10 20.68 -10.50 4.36
CA LYS A 10 19.92 -9.84 3.31
C LYS A 10 18.44 -9.69 3.68
N LEU A 11 17.85 -10.71 4.29
CA LEU A 11 16.46 -10.69 4.73
C LEU A 11 16.25 -9.70 5.88
N LEU A 12 17.16 -9.69 6.87
CA LEU A 12 17.14 -8.71 7.94
C LEU A 12 17.23 -7.28 7.38
N ILE A 13 18.14 -7.02 6.44
CA ILE A 13 18.26 -5.71 5.77
C ILE A 13 16.95 -5.33 5.06
N ALA A 14 16.35 -6.26 4.32
CA ALA A 14 15.07 -6.04 3.63
C ALA A 14 13.94 -5.69 4.61
N CYS A 15 13.75 -6.51 5.64
CA CYS A 15 12.73 -6.32 6.68
C CYS A 15 12.94 -5.01 7.44
N SER A 16 14.15 -4.80 7.97
CA SER A 16 14.50 -3.59 8.71
C SER A 16 14.38 -2.35 7.85
N GLY A 17 14.77 -2.41 6.58
CA GLY A 17 14.63 -1.31 5.62
C GLY A 17 13.18 -0.92 5.37
N ILE A 18 12.28 -1.91 5.14
CA ILE A 18 10.84 -1.66 5.00
C ILE A 18 10.28 -1.05 6.30
N PHE A 19 10.56 -1.65 7.45
CA PHE A 19 10.02 -1.16 8.72
C PHE A 19 10.53 0.24 9.05
N ALA A 20 11.84 0.46 9.04
CA ALA A 20 12.45 1.74 9.37
C ALA A 20 11.98 2.85 8.41
N SER A 21 11.99 2.60 7.10
CA SER A 21 11.61 3.62 6.11
C SER A 21 10.14 4.01 6.23
N PHE A 22 9.23 3.05 6.34
CA PHE A 22 7.80 3.36 6.46
C PHE A 22 7.39 3.87 7.85
N SER A 23 8.08 3.46 8.92
CA SER A 23 7.88 4.04 10.24
C SER A 23 8.37 5.49 10.28
N TYR A 24 9.55 5.78 9.71
CA TYR A 24 10.07 7.14 9.62
C TYR A 24 9.20 8.03 8.73
N PHE A 25 8.75 7.52 7.58
CA PHE A 25 7.74 8.15 6.73
C PHE A 25 6.48 8.51 7.53
N ALA A 26 5.93 7.56 8.31
CA ALA A 26 4.69 7.79 9.05
C ALA A 26 4.85 8.91 10.10
N VAL A 27 5.97 8.94 10.82
CA VAL A 27 6.28 9.99 11.80
C VAL A 27 6.41 11.35 11.11
N LEU A 28 7.23 11.44 10.06
CA LEU A 28 7.41 12.71 9.35
C LEU A 28 6.12 13.21 8.69
N GLN A 29 5.33 12.29 8.13
CA GLN A 29 4.03 12.62 7.56
C GLN A 29 3.09 13.15 8.65
N GLU A 30 3.02 12.50 9.81
CA GLU A 30 2.21 12.95 10.94
C GLU A 30 2.62 14.36 11.40
N ASP A 31 3.92 14.63 11.50
CA ASP A 31 4.45 15.93 11.89
C ASP A 31 4.02 17.04 10.93
N VAL A 32 3.99 16.78 9.62
CA VAL A 32 3.51 17.75 8.62
C VAL A 32 2.08 18.20 8.92
N TYR A 33 1.18 17.29 9.29
CA TYR A 33 -0.23 17.59 9.52
C TYR A 33 -0.56 18.03 10.96
N LYS A 34 0.21 17.60 11.96
CA LYS A 34 -0.08 17.92 13.37
C LYS A 34 0.64 19.16 13.87
N LYS A 35 1.82 19.48 13.34
CA LYS A 35 2.58 20.65 13.73
C LYS A 35 1.81 21.93 13.39
N LYS A 36 1.91 22.91 14.29
CA LYS A 36 1.41 24.26 14.11
C LYS A 36 2.55 25.12 13.56
N TYR A 37 2.28 25.87 12.50
CA TYR A 37 3.24 26.71 11.79
C TYR A 37 2.92 28.19 11.99
N GLY A 38 3.96 29.03 12.04
CA GLY A 38 3.84 30.45 12.32
C GLY A 38 3.37 30.77 13.75
N GLU A 39 3.29 32.07 14.06
CA GLU A 39 2.84 32.57 15.37
C GLU A 39 1.34 32.34 15.61
N GLN A 40 0.55 32.30 14.53
CA GLN A 40 -0.91 32.05 14.59
C GLN A 40 -1.26 30.56 14.75
N GLY A 41 -0.28 29.67 14.60
CA GLY A 41 -0.43 28.24 14.81
C GLY A 41 -1.27 27.53 13.75
N GLU A 42 -1.08 27.90 12.48
CA GLU A 42 -1.79 27.33 11.34
C GLU A 42 -1.37 25.88 11.06
N LYS A 43 -2.24 25.10 10.41
CA LYS A 43 -1.98 23.69 10.08
C LYS A 43 -2.03 23.45 8.59
N PHE A 44 -1.10 22.64 8.11
CA PHE A 44 -1.10 22.19 6.71
C PHE A 44 -2.32 21.31 6.43
N SER A 45 -3.07 21.63 5.37
CA SER A 45 -4.30 20.93 4.99
C SER A 45 -4.38 20.56 3.50
N ALA A 46 -3.39 20.96 2.69
CA ALA A 46 -3.35 20.69 1.25
C ALA A 46 -2.82 19.27 0.94
N THR A 47 -3.57 18.25 1.35
CA THR A 47 -3.19 16.83 1.22
C THR A 47 -2.87 16.41 -0.21
N LEU A 48 -3.61 16.90 -1.21
CA LEU A 48 -3.38 16.55 -2.61
C LEU A 48 -2.06 17.11 -3.17
N LEU A 49 -1.60 18.28 -2.68
CA LEU A 49 -0.26 18.79 -2.99
C LEU A 49 0.82 17.88 -2.39
N ALA A 50 0.67 17.52 -1.12
CA ALA A 50 1.57 16.63 -0.42
C ALA A 50 1.70 15.27 -1.13
N ILE A 51 0.58 14.67 -1.56
CA ILE A 51 0.60 13.41 -2.31
C ILE A 51 1.21 13.60 -3.71
N PHE A 52 0.92 14.71 -4.39
CA PHE A 52 1.54 15.03 -5.67
C PHE A 52 3.08 15.05 -5.57
N VAL A 53 3.63 15.77 -4.59
CA VAL A 53 5.08 15.86 -4.37
C VAL A 53 5.68 14.48 -4.05
N GLU A 54 5.02 13.72 -3.18
CA GLU A 54 5.46 12.35 -2.84
C GLU A 54 5.54 11.45 -4.08
N ARG A 55 4.49 11.45 -4.90
CA ARG A 55 4.42 10.63 -6.11
C ARG A 55 5.40 11.11 -7.19
N ALA A 56 5.59 12.42 -7.32
CA ALA A 56 6.58 12.99 -8.22
C ALA A 56 8.01 12.55 -7.84
N ILE A 57 8.38 12.62 -6.56
CA ILE A 57 9.70 12.18 -6.07
C ILE A 57 9.90 10.69 -6.30
N ASN A 58 8.88 9.88 -6.00
CA ASN A 58 8.91 8.44 -6.28
C ASN A 58 9.10 8.15 -7.78
N ALA A 59 8.43 8.88 -8.66
CA ALA A 59 8.61 8.74 -10.11
C ALA A 59 10.01 9.16 -10.55
N VAL A 60 10.56 10.26 -10.02
CA VAL A 60 11.94 10.70 -10.33
C VAL A 60 12.96 9.65 -9.89
N LEU A 61 12.82 9.08 -8.69
CA LEU A 61 13.72 8.02 -8.22
C LEU A 61 13.57 6.74 -9.06
N ALA A 62 12.36 6.41 -9.50
CA ALA A 62 12.15 5.30 -10.43
C ALA A 62 12.85 5.55 -11.78
N LEU A 63 12.76 6.78 -12.30
CA LEU A 63 13.42 7.20 -13.53
C LEU A 63 14.94 7.11 -13.40
N ILE A 64 15.52 7.61 -12.30
CA ILE A 64 16.95 7.47 -12.01
C ILE A 64 17.33 5.98 -11.98
N GLY A 65 16.52 5.13 -11.35
CA GLY A 65 16.71 3.68 -11.34
C GLY A 65 16.74 3.08 -12.76
N MET A 66 15.83 3.47 -13.64
CA MET A 66 15.84 3.03 -15.04
C MET A 66 17.08 3.52 -15.80
N LEU A 67 17.52 4.76 -15.55
CA LEU A 67 18.69 5.34 -16.23
C LEU A 67 20.00 4.68 -15.78
N VAL A 68 20.11 4.31 -14.50
CA VAL A 68 21.34 3.72 -13.92
C VAL A 68 21.41 2.21 -14.13
N LEU A 69 20.29 1.50 -13.99
CA LEU A 69 20.24 0.02 -13.98
C LEU A 69 19.68 -0.57 -15.27
N GLY A 70 19.17 0.27 -16.18
CA GLY A 70 18.53 -0.15 -17.42
C GLY A 70 17.05 -0.50 -17.24
N GLY A 71 16.30 -0.37 -18.34
CA GLY A 71 14.93 -0.85 -18.45
C GLY A 71 14.85 -2.34 -18.80
N SER A 72 13.64 -2.84 -18.99
CA SER A 72 13.40 -4.24 -19.37
C SER A 72 13.93 -4.59 -20.76
N GLY A 73 14.08 -3.59 -21.64
CA GLY A 73 14.42 -3.80 -23.04
C GLY A 73 13.29 -4.46 -23.85
N VAL A 74 12.09 -4.59 -23.28
CA VAL A 74 10.92 -5.19 -23.95
C VAL A 74 9.82 -4.13 -24.15
N GLN A 75 8.89 -4.39 -25.07
CA GLN A 75 7.70 -3.56 -25.24
C GLN A 75 6.72 -3.77 -24.08
N ILE A 76 6.73 -2.84 -23.12
CA ILE A 76 5.84 -2.87 -21.96
C ILE A 76 4.43 -2.37 -22.30
N ALA A 77 3.40 -2.98 -21.70
CA ALA A 77 2.03 -2.50 -21.76
C ALA A 77 1.83 -1.28 -20.84
N PHE A 78 2.52 -0.17 -21.14
CA PHE A 78 2.60 0.99 -20.25
C PHE A 78 1.24 1.60 -19.90
N MET A 79 0.25 1.55 -20.80
CA MET A 79 -1.11 2.05 -20.53
C MET A 79 -1.83 1.27 -19.43
N ASP A 80 -1.69 -0.06 -19.37
CA ASP A 80 -2.25 -0.85 -18.29
C ASP A 80 -1.56 -0.53 -16.95
N ILE A 81 -0.24 -0.32 -16.98
CA ILE A 81 0.53 0.11 -15.78
C ILE A 81 0.09 1.50 -15.33
N PHE A 82 -0.06 2.45 -16.26
CA PHE A 82 -0.51 3.80 -15.99
C PHE A 82 -1.93 3.81 -15.40
N ASN A 83 -2.87 3.09 -16.01
CA ASN A 83 -4.24 2.96 -15.49
C ASN A 83 -4.26 2.30 -14.09
N SER A 84 -3.34 1.37 -13.82
CA SER A 84 -3.24 0.79 -12.48
C SER A 84 -2.83 1.82 -11.42
N GLY A 85 -1.96 2.78 -11.75
CA GLY A 85 -1.59 3.85 -10.82
C GLY A 85 -2.69 4.91 -10.65
N VAL A 86 -3.48 5.19 -11.68
CA VAL A 86 -4.72 5.99 -11.54
C VAL A 86 -5.66 5.34 -10.53
N SER A 87 -5.94 4.04 -10.70
CA SER A 87 -6.81 3.30 -9.78
C SER A 87 -6.23 3.24 -8.37
N GLN A 88 -4.91 3.10 -8.22
CA GLN A 88 -4.24 3.09 -6.93
C GLN A 88 -4.40 4.44 -6.21
N MET A 89 -4.30 5.56 -6.95
CA MET A 89 -4.47 6.90 -6.38
C MET A 89 -5.90 7.12 -5.87
N LEU A 90 -6.91 6.67 -6.63
CA LEU A 90 -8.32 6.71 -6.19
C LEU A 90 -8.56 5.84 -4.96
N ALA A 91 -7.96 4.65 -4.90
CA ALA A 91 -8.02 3.79 -3.71
C ALA A 91 -7.41 4.49 -2.48
N MET A 92 -6.27 5.16 -2.66
CA MET A 92 -5.61 5.91 -1.60
C MET A 92 -6.42 7.12 -1.14
N ALA A 93 -7.02 7.88 -2.06
CA ALA A 93 -7.87 9.02 -1.73
C ALA A 93 -9.10 8.59 -0.91
N ALA A 94 -9.82 7.56 -1.37
CA ALA A 94 -10.98 7.02 -0.64
C ALA A 94 -10.59 6.47 0.74
N SER A 95 -9.43 5.79 0.83
CA SER A 95 -8.90 5.34 2.12
C SER A 95 -8.62 6.51 3.03
N ASN A 96 -7.82 7.50 2.62
CA ASN A 96 -7.44 8.60 3.49
C ASN A 96 -8.66 9.40 3.98
N GLU A 97 -9.66 9.60 3.12
CA GLU A 97 -10.91 10.25 3.49
C GLU A 97 -11.69 9.44 4.54
N SER A 98 -11.62 8.11 4.50
CA SER A 98 -12.30 7.24 5.47
C SER A 98 -11.83 7.49 6.91
N LEU A 99 -10.59 7.96 7.13
CA LEU A 99 -10.06 8.24 8.47
C LEU A 99 -10.77 9.38 9.20
N ARG A 100 -11.51 10.22 8.47
CA ARG A 100 -12.36 11.25 9.09
C ARG A 100 -13.63 10.66 9.71
N TYR A 101 -13.99 9.45 9.32
CA TYR A 101 -15.27 8.83 9.59
C TYR A 101 -15.15 7.50 10.34
N VAL A 102 -13.96 6.89 10.35
CA VAL A 102 -13.67 5.64 11.05
C VAL A 102 -12.37 5.69 11.83
N SER A 103 -12.26 4.85 12.85
CA SER A 103 -11.01 4.71 13.60
C SER A 103 -9.86 4.12 12.73
N MET A 104 -8.61 4.45 13.08
CA MET A 104 -7.42 3.88 12.42
C MET A 104 -7.41 2.33 12.47
N PRO A 105 -7.72 1.67 13.60
CA PRO A 105 -7.90 0.21 13.64
C PRO A 105 -8.98 -0.30 12.68
N THR A 106 -10.17 0.33 12.65
CA THR A 106 -11.26 -0.03 11.72
C THR A 106 -10.78 0.05 10.27
N GLN A 107 -10.06 1.12 9.90
CA GLN A 107 -9.52 1.25 8.55
C GLN A 107 -8.51 0.15 8.22
N ILE A 108 -7.50 -0.08 9.07
CA ILE A 108 -6.43 -1.05 8.79
C ILE A 108 -7.01 -2.46 8.67
N LEU A 109 -7.93 -2.83 9.57
CA LEU A 109 -8.62 -4.11 9.54
C LEU A 109 -9.54 -4.22 8.32
N GLY A 110 -10.34 -3.18 8.03
CA GLY A 110 -11.20 -3.12 6.85
C GLY A 110 -10.44 -3.27 5.54
N LYS A 111 -9.28 -2.60 5.38
CA LYS A 111 -8.41 -2.77 4.20
C LYS A 111 -7.81 -4.17 4.08
N SER A 112 -7.78 -4.95 5.15
CA SER A 112 -7.35 -6.35 5.08
C SER A 112 -8.36 -7.23 4.33
N CYS A 113 -9.61 -6.78 4.18
CA CYS A 113 -10.63 -7.41 3.33
C CYS A 113 -10.40 -7.21 1.82
N LYS A 114 -9.29 -6.58 1.38
CA LYS A 114 -8.98 -6.38 -0.05
C LYS A 114 -9.03 -7.66 -0.89
N MET A 115 -8.85 -8.82 -0.26
CA MET A 115 -8.93 -10.10 -0.94
C MET A 115 -10.34 -10.46 -1.40
N VAL A 116 -11.40 -9.97 -0.73
CA VAL A 116 -12.79 -10.25 -1.14
C VAL A 116 -13.02 -9.73 -2.56
N PRO A 117 -12.81 -8.43 -2.87
CA PRO A 117 -13.09 -7.95 -4.23
C PRO A 117 -12.07 -8.46 -5.25
N VAL A 118 -10.81 -8.70 -4.85
CA VAL A 118 -9.79 -9.32 -5.72
C VAL A 118 -10.20 -10.74 -6.13
N MET A 119 -10.70 -11.54 -5.19
CA MET A 119 -11.13 -12.91 -5.46
C MET A 119 -12.35 -12.93 -6.37
N ILE A 120 -13.36 -12.08 -6.09
CA ILE A 120 -14.53 -11.91 -6.95
C ILE A 120 -14.11 -11.48 -8.36
N GLY A 121 -13.27 -10.45 -8.48
CA GLY A 121 -12.76 -9.99 -9.77
C GLY A 121 -11.98 -11.07 -10.52
N GLY A 122 -11.17 -11.86 -9.82
CA GLY A 122 -10.46 -12.99 -10.41
C GLY A 122 -11.39 -14.08 -10.95
N ILE A 123 -12.49 -14.38 -10.26
CA ILE A 123 -13.50 -15.35 -10.71
C ILE A 123 -14.26 -14.78 -11.92
N VAL A 124 -14.83 -13.58 -11.78
CA VAL A 124 -15.74 -12.97 -12.76
C VAL A 124 -15.01 -12.57 -14.05
N LEU A 125 -13.85 -11.92 -13.93
CA LEU A 125 -13.13 -11.36 -15.08
C LEU A 125 -12.04 -12.31 -15.60
N GLY A 126 -11.43 -13.08 -14.70
CA GLY A 126 -10.26 -13.92 -15.02
C GLY A 126 -10.57 -15.41 -15.13
N GLY A 127 -11.79 -15.85 -14.80
CA GLY A 127 -12.13 -17.28 -14.73
C GLY A 127 -11.28 -18.08 -13.73
N LYS A 128 -10.62 -17.40 -12.78
CA LYS A 128 -9.71 -18.03 -11.82
C LYS A 128 -10.53 -18.87 -10.83
N LYS A 129 -10.02 -20.06 -10.48
CA LYS A 129 -10.57 -20.92 -9.42
C LYS A 129 -9.67 -20.81 -8.20
N TYR A 130 -10.29 -20.64 -7.04
CA TYR A 130 -9.62 -20.57 -5.75
C TYR A 130 -9.86 -21.85 -4.96
N THR A 131 -8.91 -22.20 -4.11
CA THR A 131 -8.96 -23.37 -3.21
C THR A 131 -9.86 -23.11 -2.00
N ALA A 132 -10.33 -24.18 -1.35
CA ALA A 132 -11.14 -24.06 -0.13
C ALA A 132 -10.41 -23.28 0.98
N GLY A 133 -9.09 -23.41 1.08
CA GLY A 133 -8.27 -22.65 2.03
C GLY A 133 -8.29 -21.14 1.75
N GLU A 134 -8.25 -20.74 0.48
CA GLU A 134 -8.33 -19.33 0.10
C GLU A 134 -9.71 -18.74 0.43
N TYR A 135 -10.79 -19.47 0.20
CA TYR A 135 -12.13 -19.05 0.63
C TYR A 135 -12.26 -18.95 2.15
N LEU A 136 -11.75 -19.93 2.89
CA LEU A 136 -11.76 -19.92 4.36
C LEU A 136 -11.00 -18.70 4.90
N THR A 137 -9.83 -18.41 4.33
CA THR A 137 -9.03 -17.23 4.67
C THR A 137 -9.83 -15.94 4.52
N VAL A 138 -10.46 -15.75 3.36
CA VAL A 138 -11.26 -14.56 3.06
C VAL A 138 -12.47 -14.45 3.99
N PHE A 139 -13.13 -15.57 4.27
CA PHE A 139 -14.23 -15.64 5.22
C PHE A 139 -13.80 -15.26 6.64
N THR A 140 -12.71 -15.84 7.15
CA THR A 140 -12.19 -15.56 8.50
C THR A 140 -11.81 -14.08 8.67
N ILE A 141 -11.14 -13.48 7.69
CA ILE A 141 -10.79 -12.06 7.73
C ILE A 141 -12.07 -11.20 7.73
N THR A 142 -13.01 -11.51 6.82
CA THR A 142 -14.26 -10.74 6.71
C THR A 142 -15.09 -10.83 8.00
N ALA A 143 -15.24 -12.03 8.55
CA ALA A 143 -15.95 -12.27 9.81
C ALA A 143 -15.26 -11.55 10.98
N GLY A 144 -13.92 -11.58 11.06
CA GLY A 144 -13.16 -10.87 12.08
C GLY A 144 -13.36 -9.35 12.03
N VAL A 145 -13.38 -8.76 10.83
CA VAL A 145 -13.68 -7.32 10.65
C VAL A 145 -15.10 -6.99 11.06
N VAL A 146 -16.08 -7.85 10.72
CA VAL A 146 -17.48 -7.66 11.14
C VAL A 146 -17.59 -7.69 12.66
N ILE A 147 -17.05 -8.72 13.32
CA ILE A 147 -17.04 -8.84 14.79
C ILE A 147 -16.36 -7.62 15.43
N PHE A 148 -15.24 -7.16 14.87
CA PHE A 148 -14.54 -5.97 15.36
C PHE A 148 -15.42 -4.71 15.31
N ASN A 149 -16.09 -4.47 14.18
CA ASN A 149 -16.95 -3.29 14.02
C ASN A 149 -18.18 -3.33 14.94
N PHE A 150 -18.84 -4.49 15.06
CA PHE A 150 -20.00 -4.64 15.96
C PHE A 150 -19.61 -4.49 17.43
N GLY A 151 -18.46 -5.01 17.84
CA GLY A 151 -17.96 -4.89 19.22
C GLY A 151 -17.56 -3.46 19.62
N GLY A 152 -17.51 -2.52 18.67
CA GLY A 152 -17.26 -1.09 18.92
C GLY A 152 -18.54 -0.26 19.12
N GLN A 153 -19.73 -0.79 18.83
CA GLN A 153 -20.97 0.00 18.85
C GLN A 153 -21.55 0.25 20.25
N GLU A 154 -21.13 -0.49 21.29
CA GLU A 154 -21.79 -0.43 22.60
C GLU A 154 -21.34 0.71 23.54
N LYS A 155 -20.33 1.53 23.20
CA LYS A 155 -19.84 2.58 24.12
C LYS A 155 -19.56 3.91 23.44
N LYS A 156 -20.46 4.87 23.72
CA LYS A 156 -20.34 6.35 23.73
C LYS A 156 -20.99 7.08 22.54
N GLY A 157 -21.83 8.06 22.87
CA GLY A 157 -22.35 9.09 21.98
C GLY A 157 -21.29 10.07 21.47
N GLY A 158 -20.22 9.56 20.87
CA GLY A 158 -19.18 10.31 20.21
C GLY A 158 -18.55 9.47 19.11
N ALA A 159 -18.78 9.86 17.86
CA ALA A 159 -18.30 9.24 16.62
C ALA A 159 -18.60 7.74 16.48
N THR A 160 -19.83 7.41 16.10
CA THR A 160 -20.11 6.14 15.40
C THR A 160 -19.20 6.06 14.17
N ASP A 161 -18.56 4.91 13.93
CA ASP A 161 -17.95 4.61 12.62
C ASP A 161 -19.06 4.83 11.58
N SER A 162 -18.94 5.92 10.80
CA SER A 162 -20.04 6.32 9.93
C SER A 162 -20.17 5.33 8.79
N THR A 163 -21.40 4.94 8.44
CA THR A 163 -21.69 4.10 7.26
C THR A 163 -20.98 4.63 6.01
N TYR A 164 -20.85 5.96 5.91
CA TYR A 164 -20.10 6.62 4.84
C TYR A 164 -18.60 6.25 4.85
N GLY A 165 -17.95 6.23 6.02
CA GLY A 165 -16.55 5.82 6.16
C GLY A 165 -16.34 4.34 5.80
N MET A 166 -17.28 3.46 6.16
CA MET A 166 -17.25 2.06 5.74
C MET A 166 -17.45 1.90 4.23
N LEU A 167 -18.32 2.69 3.61
CA LEU A 167 -18.49 2.73 2.15
C LEU A 167 -17.23 3.23 1.44
N LEU A 168 -16.53 4.22 2.01
CA LEU A 168 -15.24 4.71 1.49
C LEU A 168 -14.15 3.62 1.56
N ILE A 169 -14.09 2.85 2.66
CA ILE A 169 -13.20 1.68 2.74
C ILE A 169 -13.56 0.68 1.64
N PHE A 170 -14.84 0.33 1.47
CA PHE A 170 -15.27 -0.60 0.43
C PHE A 170 -14.90 -0.11 -0.98
N ALA A 171 -15.15 1.16 -1.29
CA ALA A 171 -14.75 1.77 -2.55
C ALA A 171 -13.23 1.69 -2.76
N SER A 172 -12.44 1.96 -1.71
CA SER A 172 -10.98 1.81 -1.77
C SER A 172 -10.56 0.38 -2.12
N LEU A 173 -11.25 -0.63 -1.58
CA LEU A 173 -10.96 -2.04 -1.85
C LEU A 173 -11.33 -2.45 -3.29
N VAL A 174 -12.40 -1.90 -3.84
CA VAL A 174 -12.78 -2.11 -5.25
C VAL A 174 -11.69 -1.53 -6.16
N PHE A 175 -11.22 -0.32 -5.91
CA PHE A 175 -10.11 0.26 -6.66
C PHE A 175 -8.79 -0.49 -6.47
N ASP A 176 -8.49 -1.00 -5.27
CA ASP A 176 -7.32 -1.87 -5.04
C ASP A 176 -7.43 -3.18 -5.84
N ALA A 177 -8.64 -3.72 -6.00
CA ALA A 177 -8.88 -4.91 -6.82
C ALA A 177 -8.74 -4.62 -8.33
N VAL A 178 -9.29 -3.50 -8.81
CA VAL A 178 -9.08 -3.03 -10.19
C VAL A 178 -7.60 -2.81 -10.48
N THR A 179 -6.87 -2.17 -9.56
CA THR A 179 -5.42 -1.97 -9.63
C THR A 179 -4.69 -3.30 -9.81
N SER A 180 -5.03 -4.30 -9.00
CA SER A 180 -4.41 -5.63 -9.07
C SER A 180 -4.71 -6.32 -10.41
N GLY A 181 -5.94 -6.21 -10.90
CA GLY A 181 -6.34 -6.75 -12.21
C GLY A 181 -5.63 -6.06 -13.39
N LEU A 182 -5.45 -4.73 -13.33
CA LEU A 182 -4.70 -3.97 -14.34
C LEU A 182 -3.21 -4.32 -14.31
N GLN A 183 -2.62 -4.56 -13.14
CA GLN A 183 -1.25 -5.03 -13.02
C GLN A 183 -1.05 -6.44 -13.60
N ASP A 184 -1.99 -7.36 -13.35
CA ASP A 184 -2.00 -8.69 -13.98
C ASP A 184 -2.15 -8.59 -15.51
N SER A 185 -3.06 -7.73 -15.98
CA SER A 185 -3.26 -7.43 -17.41
C SER A 185 -1.99 -6.87 -18.05
N ALA A 186 -1.31 -5.93 -17.37
CA ALA A 186 -0.07 -5.33 -17.85
C ALA A 186 1.02 -6.39 -18.06
N LYS A 187 1.19 -7.33 -17.12
CA LYS A 187 2.13 -8.45 -17.26
C LYS A 187 1.75 -9.36 -18.42
N ALA A 188 0.48 -9.77 -18.50
CA ALA A 188 0.01 -10.66 -19.56
C ALA A 188 0.13 -10.04 -20.96
N LYS A 189 -0.22 -8.77 -21.12
CA LYS A 189 -0.09 -8.03 -22.38
C LYS A 189 1.36 -7.77 -22.74
N THR A 190 2.22 -7.41 -21.78
CA THR A 190 3.67 -7.27 -22.02
C THR A 190 4.25 -8.56 -22.58
N LYS A 191 3.87 -9.72 -22.04
CA LYS A 191 4.28 -11.01 -22.59
C LYS A 191 3.78 -11.24 -24.02
N LYS A 192 2.54 -10.84 -24.34
CA LYS A 192 1.97 -10.96 -25.70
C LYS A 192 2.63 -10.03 -26.72
N LEU A 193 3.01 -8.82 -26.31
CA LEU A 193 3.67 -7.82 -27.16
C LEU A 193 5.10 -8.23 -27.54
N ASN A 194 5.71 -9.18 -26.81
CA ASN A 194 7.09 -9.60 -27.01
C ASN A 194 7.16 -11.11 -27.28
N PRO A 195 6.67 -11.57 -28.44
CA PRO A 195 6.73 -12.99 -28.80
C PRO A 195 8.19 -13.46 -28.87
N GLY A 196 8.47 -14.63 -28.28
CA GLY A 196 9.82 -15.23 -28.27
C GLY A 196 10.71 -14.86 -27.09
N ILE A 197 10.29 -13.93 -26.21
CA ILE A 197 11.02 -13.59 -24.98
C ILE A 197 10.39 -14.32 -23.78
N GLU A 198 11.08 -15.33 -23.24
CA GLU A 198 10.55 -16.20 -22.19
C GLU A 198 10.18 -15.46 -20.89
N LYS A 199 10.87 -14.35 -20.59
CA LYS A 199 10.66 -13.47 -19.42
C LYS A 199 10.36 -12.02 -19.81
N ALA A 200 9.42 -11.81 -20.72
CA ALA A 200 8.92 -10.46 -21.04
C ALA A 200 8.02 -9.92 -19.93
N GLU A 201 8.61 -9.23 -18.96
CA GLU A 201 7.92 -8.56 -17.87
C GLU A 201 8.48 -7.14 -17.67
N PRO A 202 7.64 -6.16 -17.31
CA PRO A 202 8.14 -4.84 -16.94
C PRO A 202 9.07 -4.96 -15.73
N THR A 203 10.19 -4.23 -15.76
CA THR A 203 11.03 -4.06 -14.59
C THR A 203 10.25 -3.36 -13.49
N MET A 204 10.82 -3.47 -12.29
CA MET A 204 10.28 -2.82 -11.13
C MET A 204 10.32 -1.29 -11.24
N PHE A 205 11.40 -0.73 -11.80
CA PHE A 205 11.52 0.70 -12.00
C PHE A 205 10.55 1.23 -13.07
N GLU A 206 10.32 0.49 -14.15
CA GLU A 206 9.28 0.85 -15.13
C GLU A 206 7.89 0.84 -14.47
N SER A 207 7.56 -0.23 -13.74
CA SER A 207 6.29 -0.32 -13.03
C SER A 207 6.11 0.79 -11.99
N MET A 208 7.15 1.06 -11.18
CA MET A 208 7.16 2.14 -10.19
C MET A 208 7.01 3.52 -10.85
N PHE A 209 7.70 3.74 -11.98
CA PHE A 209 7.67 5.00 -12.70
C PHE A 209 6.27 5.31 -13.22
N TYR A 210 5.68 4.42 -14.02
CA TYR A 210 4.36 4.67 -14.62
C TYR A 210 3.23 4.69 -13.58
N THR A 211 3.32 3.90 -12.51
CA THR A 211 2.32 3.95 -11.43
C THR A 211 2.41 5.24 -10.61
N ASN A 212 3.60 5.70 -10.26
CA ASN A 212 3.75 6.96 -9.51
C ASN A 212 3.54 8.19 -10.40
N LEU A 213 3.90 8.13 -11.69
CA LEU A 213 3.64 9.19 -12.66
C LEU A 213 2.14 9.38 -12.88
N SER A 214 1.39 8.30 -13.08
CA SER A 214 -0.07 8.41 -13.21
C SER A 214 -0.72 8.89 -11.91
N GLY A 215 -0.25 8.40 -10.76
CA GLY A 215 -0.70 8.88 -9.45
C GLY A 215 -0.42 10.37 -9.23
N SER A 216 0.74 10.89 -9.66
CA SER A 216 1.06 12.31 -9.54
C SER A 216 0.19 13.17 -10.47
N VAL A 217 -0.06 12.72 -11.71
CA VAL A 217 -0.98 13.39 -12.64
C VAL A 217 -2.40 13.49 -12.04
N VAL A 218 -2.91 12.40 -11.47
CA VAL A 218 -4.23 12.38 -10.83
C VAL A 218 -4.26 13.26 -9.59
N ALA A 219 -3.24 13.19 -8.73
CA ALA A 219 -3.16 14.04 -7.53
C ALA A 219 -3.12 15.53 -7.88
N LEU A 220 -2.37 15.90 -8.94
CA LEU A 220 -2.30 17.26 -9.44
C LEU A 220 -3.66 17.72 -10.00
N ALA A 221 -4.30 16.90 -10.83
CA ALA A 221 -5.60 17.22 -11.42
C ALA A 221 -6.69 17.40 -10.35
N LEU A 222 -6.81 16.44 -9.43
CA LEU A 222 -7.77 16.53 -8.32
C LEU A 222 -7.44 17.72 -7.40
N GLY A 223 -6.15 17.94 -7.11
CA GLY A 223 -5.71 19.04 -6.27
C GLY A 223 -5.99 20.41 -6.90
N ALA A 224 -5.85 20.53 -8.22
CA ALA A 224 -6.14 21.74 -8.96
C ALA A 224 -7.64 22.05 -8.92
N VAL A 225 -8.48 21.05 -9.18
CA VAL A 225 -9.95 21.17 -9.08
C VAL A 225 -10.40 21.51 -7.66
N ALA A 226 -9.77 20.91 -6.65
CA ALA A 226 -10.07 21.18 -5.23
C ALA A 226 -9.46 22.49 -4.70
N GLY A 227 -8.68 23.23 -5.51
CA GLY A 227 -7.96 24.42 -5.08
C GLY A 227 -6.79 24.18 -4.11
N GLN A 228 -6.51 22.91 -3.76
CA GLN A 228 -5.47 22.55 -2.79
C GLN A 228 -4.05 22.79 -3.31
N ILE A 229 -3.83 22.79 -4.62
CA ILE A 229 -2.49 23.06 -5.18
C ILE A 229 -2.10 24.51 -4.92
N GLY A 230 -2.97 25.47 -5.27
CA GLY A 230 -2.71 26.89 -5.01
C GLY A 230 -2.62 27.19 -3.52
N GLN A 231 -3.55 26.67 -2.72
CA GLN A 231 -3.53 26.82 -1.25
C GLN A 231 -2.24 26.28 -0.64
N GLY A 232 -1.83 25.07 -1.04
CA GLY A 232 -0.64 24.42 -0.49
C GLY A 232 0.65 25.11 -0.89
N ILE A 233 0.76 25.62 -2.13
CA ILE A 233 1.92 26.40 -2.59
C ILE A 233 2.01 27.71 -1.79
N GLY A 234 0.88 28.40 -1.61
CA GLY A 234 0.82 29.60 -0.77
C GLY A 234 1.29 29.32 0.67
N PHE A 235 0.78 28.23 1.27
CA PHE A 235 1.19 27.82 2.61
C PHE A 235 2.68 27.47 2.70
N CYS A 236 3.22 26.75 1.72
CA CYS A 236 4.65 26.41 1.68
C CYS A 236 5.53 27.65 1.44
N SER A 237 5.02 28.67 0.76
CA SER A 237 5.74 29.93 0.55
C SER A 237 5.77 30.76 1.83
N ALA A 238 4.69 30.73 2.62
CA ALA A 238 4.64 31.37 3.94
C ALA A 238 5.44 30.59 5.01
N HIS A 239 5.52 29.27 4.88
CA HIS A 239 6.20 28.36 5.82
C HIS A 239 7.12 27.38 5.08
N PRO A 240 8.34 27.82 4.67
CA PRO A 240 9.28 27.00 3.89
C PRO A 240 9.69 25.68 4.57
N GLU A 241 9.62 25.61 5.90
CA GLU A 241 9.87 24.40 6.67
C GLU A 241 8.89 23.28 6.34
N VAL A 242 7.67 23.60 5.89
CA VAL A 242 6.64 22.64 5.50
C VAL A 242 7.04 21.93 4.21
N MET A 243 7.52 22.68 3.21
CA MET A 243 8.01 22.09 1.97
C MET A 243 9.17 21.14 2.26
N THR A 244 10.10 21.56 3.12
CA THR A 244 11.23 20.74 3.54
C THR A 244 10.77 19.44 4.21
N ALA A 245 9.79 19.51 5.12
CA ALA A 245 9.21 18.34 5.75
C ALA A 245 8.50 17.42 4.75
N ILE A 246 7.77 17.98 3.77
CA ILE A 246 7.14 17.24 2.68
C ILE A 246 8.18 16.48 1.85
N LEU A 247 9.29 17.13 1.50
CA LEU A 247 10.39 16.51 0.77
C LEU A 247 11.00 15.34 1.56
N PHE A 248 11.26 15.52 2.86
CA PHE A 248 11.88 14.47 3.68
C PHE A 248 10.98 13.24 3.84
N TYR A 249 9.69 13.41 4.12
CA TYR A 249 8.82 12.22 4.21
C TYR A 249 8.68 11.57 2.83
N SER A 250 8.66 12.35 1.74
CA SER A 250 8.57 11.81 0.39
C SER A 250 9.80 10.98 0.02
N LEU A 251 11.00 11.42 0.42
CA LEU A 251 12.23 10.64 0.27
C LEU A 251 12.20 9.36 1.12
N ALA A 252 11.66 9.42 2.34
CA ALA A 252 11.48 8.24 3.18
C ALA A 252 10.50 7.22 2.54
N SER A 253 9.40 7.70 1.93
CA SER A 253 8.48 6.88 1.14
C SER A 253 9.22 6.17 -0.01
N ALA A 254 10.05 6.91 -0.74
CA ALA A 254 10.81 6.37 -1.85
C ALA A 254 11.84 5.33 -1.43
N MET A 255 12.55 5.57 -0.32
CA MET A 255 13.44 4.59 0.28
C MET A 255 12.69 3.30 0.64
N GLY A 256 11.50 3.43 1.23
CA GLY A 256 10.63 2.30 1.54
C GLY A 256 10.22 1.52 0.28
N GLN A 257 9.91 2.20 -0.82
CA GLN A 257 9.62 1.56 -2.11
C GLN A 257 10.83 0.78 -2.63
N LEU A 258 12.05 1.32 -2.55
CA LEU A 258 13.26 0.59 -2.94
C LEU A 258 13.45 -0.71 -2.15
N PHE A 259 13.20 -0.72 -0.84
CA PHE A 259 13.27 -1.94 -0.05
C PHE A 259 12.14 -2.94 -0.35
N ILE A 260 10.92 -2.47 -0.64
CA ILE A 260 9.84 -3.32 -1.16
C ILE A 260 10.33 -4.05 -2.41
N TYR A 261 10.98 -3.34 -3.31
CA TYR A 261 11.47 -3.87 -4.57
C TYR A 261 12.65 -4.81 -4.42
N TYR A 262 13.63 -4.43 -3.63
CA TYR A 262 14.71 -5.33 -3.24
C TYR A 262 14.16 -6.65 -2.67
N THR A 263 13.11 -6.57 -1.84
CA THR A 263 12.47 -7.76 -1.27
C THR A 263 11.80 -8.63 -2.33
N ILE A 264 11.08 -8.03 -3.29
CA ILE A 264 10.46 -8.78 -4.40
C ILE A 264 11.53 -9.43 -5.26
N ALA A 265 12.59 -8.71 -5.61
CA ALA A 265 13.63 -9.20 -6.50
C ALA A 265 14.45 -10.33 -5.88
N GLU A 266 14.87 -10.17 -4.61
CA GLU A 266 15.76 -11.11 -3.94
C GLU A 266 15.00 -12.32 -3.34
N PHE A 267 13.79 -12.09 -2.80
CA PHE A 267 13.06 -13.11 -2.03
C PHE A 267 11.70 -13.49 -2.61
N GLY A 268 11.22 -12.73 -3.59
CA GLY A 268 9.93 -12.93 -4.21
C GLY A 268 8.76 -12.22 -3.50
N PRO A 269 7.61 -12.13 -4.19
CA PRO A 269 6.43 -11.41 -3.71
C PRO A 269 5.79 -12.04 -2.46
N LEU A 270 6.00 -13.34 -2.21
CA LEU A 270 5.50 -14.02 -1.04
C LEU A 270 6.11 -13.45 0.25
N LEU A 271 7.43 -13.31 0.29
CA LEU A 271 8.11 -12.83 1.49
C LEU A 271 7.78 -11.36 1.74
N LEU A 272 7.69 -10.55 0.68
CA LEU A 272 7.18 -9.19 0.80
C LEU A 272 5.78 -9.16 1.42
N ALA A 273 4.88 -10.03 0.97
CA ALA A 273 3.53 -10.10 1.51
C ALA A 273 3.57 -10.41 3.01
N THR A 274 4.41 -11.36 3.46
CA THR A 274 4.63 -11.65 4.88
C THR A 274 5.12 -10.42 5.64
N VAL A 275 6.19 -9.77 5.18
CA VAL A 275 6.79 -8.60 5.86
C VAL A 275 5.80 -7.44 6.00
N THR A 276 5.11 -7.11 4.91
CA THR A 276 4.14 -6.00 4.91
C THR A 276 2.90 -6.31 5.74
N THR A 277 2.47 -7.57 5.78
CA THR A 277 1.42 -8.07 6.67
C THR A 277 1.83 -7.94 8.13
N THR A 278 3.02 -8.43 8.50
CA THR A 278 3.53 -8.34 9.87
C THR A 278 3.60 -6.87 10.31
N ARG A 279 4.08 -5.97 9.44
CA ARG A 279 4.05 -4.52 9.69
C ARG A 279 2.66 -3.98 9.98
N LYS A 280 1.63 -4.40 9.21
CA LYS A 280 0.24 -3.99 9.45
C LYS A 280 -0.25 -4.44 10.83
N VAL A 281 0.01 -5.69 11.21
CA VAL A 281 -0.34 -6.22 12.54
C VAL A 281 0.28 -5.36 13.64
N PHE A 282 1.58 -5.09 13.56
CA PHE A 282 2.27 -4.23 14.52
C PHE A 282 1.74 -2.79 14.52
N SER A 283 1.42 -2.23 13.35
CA SER A 283 0.87 -0.88 13.24
C SER A 283 -0.52 -0.77 13.88
N THR A 284 -1.37 -1.78 13.69
CA THR A 284 -2.68 -1.87 14.36
C THR A 284 -2.52 -1.96 15.87
N LEU A 285 -1.68 -2.86 16.36
CA LEU A 285 -1.42 -3.01 17.80
C LEU A 285 -0.85 -1.73 18.40
N TYR A 286 0.12 -1.11 17.72
CA TYR A 286 0.69 0.17 18.14
C TYR A 286 -0.38 1.28 18.22
N SER A 287 -1.25 1.37 17.22
CA SER A 287 -2.36 2.35 17.20
C SER A 287 -3.37 2.12 18.33
N ILE A 288 -3.63 0.87 18.71
CA ILE A 288 -4.52 0.51 19.83
C ILE A 288 -3.88 0.90 21.17
N PHE A 289 -2.59 0.58 21.36
CA PHE A 289 -1.90 0.83 22.63
C PHE A 289 -1.53 2.30 22.84
N ARG A 290 -1.31 3.06 21.76
CA ARG A 290 -0.91 4.47 21.85
C ARG A 290 -2.06 5.42 22.20
N ASP A 291 -3.28 5.13 21.76
CA ASP A 291 -4.44 6.00 22.00
C ASP A 291 -5.33 5.44 23.12
N PRO A 292 -5.39 6.07 24.31
CA PRO A 292 -6.21 5.60 25.45
C PRO A 292 -7.72 5.61 25.16
N THR A 293 -8.16 6.30 24.11
CA THR A 293 -9.54 6.34 23.61
C THR A 293 -9.91 5.09 22.80
N ASN A 294 -8.92 4.34 22.29
CA ASN A 294 -9.10 3.13 21.48
C ASN A 294 -9.16 1.85 22.33
N LYS A 295 -9.61 1.92 23.59
CA LYS A 295 -9.76 0.72 24.45
C LYS A 295 -10.73 -0.26 23.82
N LEU A 296 -10.19 -1.32 23.25
CA LEU A 296 -10.98 -2.36 22.58
C LEU A 296 -11.80 -3.17 23.59
N SER A 297 -13.05 -3.44 23.25
CA SER A 297 -13.88 -4.41 23.94
C SER A 297 -13.34 -5.84 23.74
N MET A 298 -13.79 -6.80 24.56
CA MET A 298 -13.39 -8.20 24.38
C MET A 298 -13.85 -8.76 23.02
N GLN A 299 -14.97 -8.26 22.49
CA GLN A 299 -15.44 -8.59 21.15
C GLN A 299 -14.54 -8.00 20.06
N GLN A 300 -14.05 -6.77 20.25
CA GLN A 300 -13.06 -6.19 19.33
C GLN A 300 -11.74 -6.95 19.34
N TRP A 301 -11.29 -7.42 20.50
CA TRP A 301 -10.09 -8.27 20.58
C TRP A 301 -10.26 -9.61 19.86
N SER A 302 -11.41 -10.27 19.98
CA SER A 302 -11.66 -11.52 19.25
C SER A 302 -11.74 -11.30 17.75
N GLY A 303 -12.38 -10.22 17.28
CA GLY A 303 -12.40 -9.82 15.87
C GLY A 303 -11.00 -9.54 15.31
N CYS A 304 -10.19 -8.78 16.06
CA CYS A 304 -8.80 -8.48 15.71
C CYS A 304 -7.95 -9.76 15.60
N ALA A 305 -8.07 -10.66 16.58
CA ALA A 305 -7.37 -11.95 16.57
C ALA A 305 -7.78 -12.81 15.37
N ALA A 306 -9.08 -12.87 15.04
CA ALA A 306 -9.57 -13.59 13.87
C ALA A 306 -8.97 -13.04 12.56
N VAL A 307 -8.91 -11.71 12.40
CA VAL A 307 -8.27 -11.09 11.23
C VAL A 307 -6.79 -11.48 11.14
N PHE A 308 -6.05 -11.43 12.25
CA PHE A 308 -4.64 -11.80 12.26
C PHE A 308 -4.40 -13.28 11.96
N VAL A 309 -5.25 -14.18 12.48
CA VAL A 309 -5.20 -15.61 12.14
C VAL A 309 -5.48 -15.83 10.67
N GLY A 310 -6.52 -15.19 10.10
CA GLY A 310 -6.82 -15.30 8.68
C GLY A 310 -5.66 -14.81 7.81
N ILE A 311 -5.09 -13.65 8.13
CA ILE A 311 -3.92 -13.10 7.45
C ILE A 311 -2.71 -14.04 7.55
N ALA A 312 -2.46 -14.66 8.72
CA ALA A 312 -1.37 -15.62 8.88
C ALA A 312 -1.61 -16.88 8.03
N PHE A 313 -2.85 -17.38 8.01
CA PHE A 313 -3.24 -18.53 7.19
C PHE A 313 -3.10 -18.24 5.68
N GLU A 314 -3.43 -17.04 5.23
CA GLU A 314 -3.19 -16.57 3.86
C GLU A 314 -1.72 -16.72 3.46
N VAL A 315 -0.81 -16.26 4.32
CA VAL A 315 0.63 -16.35 4.10
C VAL A 315 1.09 -17.80 4.00
N LEU A 316 0.58 -18.67 4.87
CA LEU A 316 0.88 -20.10 4.86
C LEU A 316 0.41 -20.76 3.56
N LEU A 317 -0.82 -20.49 3.11
CA LEU A 317 -1.34 -21.03 1.86
C LEU A 317 -0.54 -20.59 0.64
N LYS A 318 -0.17 -19.29 0.58
CA LYS A 318 0.69 -18.78 -0.49
C LYS A 318 2.11 -19.37 -0.45
N SER A 319 2.59 -19.75 0.73
CA SER A 319 3.85 -20.47 0.88
C SER A 319 3.80 -21.91 0.35
N GLN A 320 2.66 -22.59 0.48
CA GLN A 320 2.47 -23.95 -0.02
C GLN A 320 2.28 -24.02 -1.54
N HIS A 321 1.71 -22.97 -2.16
CA HIS A 321 1.46 -22.90 -3.61
C HIS A 321 2.68 -22.47 -4.45
N LYS A 322 3.88 -22.37 -3.87
CA LYS A 322 5.10 -22.19 -4.67
C LYS A 322 5.29 -23.43 -5.55
N PRO A 323 5.36 -23.33 -6.89
CA PRO A 323 5.80 -24.45 -7.70
C PRO A 323 7.23 -24.82 -7.25
N LYS A 324 7.46 -26.08 -6.91
CA LYS A 324 8.80 -26.65 -6.73
C LYS A 324 9.60 -26.39 -8.01
N LYS A 325 10.36 -25.31 -8.07
CA LYS A 325 11.48 -25.17 -9.01
C LYS A 325 12.75 -25.05 -8.18
N GLU A 326 13.71 -25.90 -8.53
CA GLU A 326 15.11 -25.95 -8.09
C GLU A 326 15.46 -26.84 -6.88
N ALA A 327 14.90 -28.06 -6.85
CA ALA A 327 15.72 -29.22 -6.53
C ALA A 327 15.89 -30.02 -7.83
N THR A 328 17.11 -30.49 -8.10
CA THR A 328 17.53 -31.22 -9.32
C THR A 328 17.92 -30.35 -10.53
N LYS A 329 18.82 -29.39 -10.30
CA LYS A 329 19.90 -29.08 -11.26
C LYS A 329 21.25 -29.22 -10.55
N LYS A 330 21.52 -30.44 -10.07
CA LYS A 330 22.82 -30.94 -9.60
C LYS A 330 22.65 -32.45 -9.36
N ALA A 331 22.84 -33.21 -10.44
CA ALA A 331 23.36 -34.56 -10.46
C ALA A 331 23.98 -34.72 -11.85
#